data_AF-A0A1Q8R0V8-F1
#
_entry.id   AF-A0A1Q8R0V8-F1
#
_cell.length_a   1.000
_cell.length_b   1.000
_cell.length_c   1.000
_cell.angle_alpha   90.00
_cell.angle_beta   90.00
_cell.angle_gamma   90.00
#
_symmetry.space_group_name_H-M   'P 1'
#
loop_
_entity.id
_entity.type
_entity.pdbx_description
1 polymer ?
#
loop_
_entity_poly.entity_id
_entity_poly.type
_entity_poly.pdbx_seq_one_letter_code
_entity_poly.pdbx_strand_id
1 'polypeptide(L)'
;MSNSFAILPCNGLDKGAGCIAREIAVNLIEKSDSDIICPVLYRVADARYTKLAQEKPLLVIDGCQTRCASKLASEKGLKVTAKITVTEEAKTRGFELGDSLRLGENEVKLAEMVADELLLEKEAEKATESKTAAENETVYPETYDYEVYKKDKFIFRVPKEGLLFNENDSWVYISGNKARIGVTDYVQQSLSDIMFFTPPAVGNEVEQFGELGEIESGKAVFEVVSPVSGKITAVNEELSVAPELINQNPYEKGWIAEVELSDLESDKEFLLDFEGYFTILKRKVDEFHV
;
A
#
# COMPACT_ATOMS: atom_id res chain seq x y z
N MET A 1 -1.38 0.97 9.26
CA MET A 1 -1.73 -0.38 9.77
C MET A 1 -1.62 -0.41 11.30
N SER A 2 -2.45 -1.23 11.97
CA SER A 2 -2.51 -1.38 13.44
C SER A 2 -1.26 -2.07 13.99
N ASN A 3 -0.89 -1.78 15.24
CA ASN A 3 0.22 -2.42 15.95
C ASN A 3 -0.18 -3.84 16.38
N SER A 4 -0.54 -4.71 15.44
CA SER A 4 -1.20 -5.99 15.71
C SER A 4 -0.56 -7.16 14.97
N PHE A 5 -0.53 -8.31 15.63
CA PHE A 5 -0.07 -9.59 15.09
C PHE A 5 -1.19 -10.61 15.08
N ALA A 6 -1.14 -11.54 14.13
CA ALA A 6 -1.70 -12.87 14.34
C ALA A 6 -0.63 -13.70 15.05
N ILE A 7 -0.88 -14.15 16.27
CA ILE A 7 0.13 -14.78 17.12
C ILE A 7 -0.12 -16.28 17.18
N LEU A 8 0.84 -17.08 16.75
CA LEU A 8 0.81 -18.54 16.89
C LEU A 8 1.83 -18.97 17.94
N PRO A 9 1.44 -19.13 19.21
CA PRO A 9 2.33 -19.61 20.25
C PRO A 9 2.48 -21.12 20.27
N CYS A 10 3.52 -21.60 20.94
CA CYS A 10 3.63 -23.01 21.31
C CYS A 10 2.47 -23.40 22.22
N ASN A 11 1.99 -24.64 22.09
CA ASN A 11 0.85 -25.13 22.87
C ASN A 11 1.15 -25.31 24.38
N GLY A 12 2.43 -25.27 24.79
CA GLY A 12 2.81 -25.16 26.20
C GLY A 12 2.34 -26.26 27.14
N LEU A 13 2.10 -27.47 26.63
CA LEU A 13 1.50 -28.55 27.41
C LEU A 13 2.48 -29.28 28.34
N ASP A 14 3.77 -29.33 27.99
CA ASP A 14 4.73 -30.28 28.58
C ASP A 14 6.01 -29.64 29.11
N LYS A 15 6.24 -28.34 28.86
CA LYS A 15 7.47 -27.62 29.25
C LYS A 15 7.18 -26.19 29.68
N GLY A 16 7.87 -25.72 30.73
CA GLY A 16 7.77 -24.35 31.23
C GLY A 16 8.02 -23.29 30.14
N ALA A 17 8.97 -23.52 29.25
CA ALA A 17 9.24 -22.63 28.12
C ALA A 17 8.05 -22.48 27.15
N GLY A 18 7.19 -23.49 27.05
CA GLY A 18 5.95 -23.38 26.29
C GLY A 18 4.83 -22.63 27.04
N CYS A 19 4.83 -22.67 28.37
CA CYS A 19 3.96 -21.82 29.19
C CYS A 19 4.35 -20.34 29.03
N ILE A 20 5.65 -20.03 29.01
CA ILE A 20 6.17 -18.68 28.74
C ILE A 20 5.78 -18.21 27.33
N ALA A 21 5.88 -19.09 26.33
CA ALA A 21 5.45 -18.77 24.96
C ALA A 21 3.97 -18.34 24.90
N ARG A 22 3.11 -18.99 25.68
CA ARG A 22 1.70 -18.61 25.81
C ARG A 22 1.55 -17.29 26.55
N GLU A 23 2.31 -17.06 27.61
CA GLU A 23 2.26 -15.81 28.38
C GLU A 23 2.67 -14.59 27.56
N ILE A 24 3.72 -14.70 26.73
CA ILE A 24 4.12 -13.64 25.79
C ILE A 24 2.94 -13.30 24.86
N ALA A 25 2.27 -14.33 24.32
CA ALA A 25 1.12 -14.12 23.45
C ALA A 25 -0.04 -13.41 24.18
N VAL A 26 -0.30 -13.76 25.44
CA VAL A 26 -1.32 -13.08 26.28
C VAL A 26 -0.96 -11.62 26.50
N ASN A 27 0.27 -11.33 26.91
CA ASN A 27 0.74 -9.96 27.12
C ASN A 27 0.62 -9.10 25.84
N LEU A 28 0.91 -9.68 24.67
CA LEU A 28 0.77 -8.98 23.40
C LEU A 28 -0.68 -8.62 23.08
N ILE A 29 -1.65 -9.52 23.31
CA ILE A 29 -3.07 -9.21 23.05
C ILE A 29 -3.71 -8.29 24.09
N GLU A 30 -3.16 -8.22 25.31
CA GLU A 30 -3.64 -7.28 26.32
C GLU A 30 -3.15 -5.86 26.04
N LYS A 31 -1.96 -5.74 25.45
CA LYS A 31 -1.29 -4.45 25.18
C LYS A 31 -1.51 -3.94 23.76
N SER A 32 -2.15 -4.72 22.88
CA SER A 32 -2.33 -4.36 21.47
C SER A 32 -3.58 -5.00 20.86
N ASP A 33 -3.93 -4.59 19.64
CA ASP A 33 -5.03 -5.21 18.87
C ASP A 33 -4.62 -6.55 18.23
N SER A 34 -3.68 -7.28 18.83
CA SER A 34 -3.23 -8.58 18.33
C SER A 34 -4.26 -9.68 18.62
N ASP A 35 -4.20 -10.76 17.84
CA ASP A 35 -5.06 -11.93 18.03
C ASP A 35 -4.22 -13.20 18.23
N ILE A 36 -4.72 -14.12 19.06
CA ILE A 36 -4.08 -15.43 19.27
C ILE A 36 -4.72 -16.51 18.40
N ILE A 37 -3.87 -17.25 17.70
CA ILE A 37 -4.17 -18.51 17.04
C ILE A 37 -3.92 -19.64 18.03
N CYS A 38 -4.99 -20.33 18.46
CA CYS A 38 -4.84 -21.51 19.30
C CYS A 38 -4.31 -22.71 18.46
N PRO A 39 -3.12 -23.26 18.75
CA PRO A 39 -2.52 -24.33 17.92
C PRO A 39 -3.35 -25.61 17.87
N VAL A 40 -4.02 -25.95 18.98
CA VAL A 40 -4.87 -27.14 19.07
C VAL A 40 -6.10 -26.97 18.19
N LEU A 41 -6.78 -25.83 18.34
CA LEU A 41 -7.99 -25.55 17.57
C LEU A 41 -7.66 -25.36 16.10
N TYR A 42 -6.48 -24.83 15.74
CA TYR A 42 -6.12 -24.64 14.34
C TYR A 42 -5.93 -25.97 13.58
N ARG A 43 -5.54 -27.05 14.28
CA ARG A 43 -5.49 -28.39 13.68
C ARG A 43 -6.87 -28.95 13.35
N VAL A 44 -7.93 -28.50 14.05
CA VAL A 44 -9.29 -29.04 13.94
C VAL A 44 -10.24 -28.11 13.17
N ALA A 45 -10.03 -26.79 13.27
CA ALA A 45 -10.89 -25.74 12.75
C ALA A 45 -10.05 -24.69 11.99
N ASP A 46 -9.77 -24.99 10.72
CA ASP A 46 -8.81 -24.24 9.89
C ASP A 46 -9.31 -22.83 9.53
N ALA A 47 -10.54 -22.73 9.00
CA ALA A 47 -11.03 -21.55 8.30
C ALA A 47 -10.97 -20.23 9.11
N ARG A 48 -11.26 -20.28 10.41
CA ARG A 48 -11.24 -19.08 11.27
C ARG A 48 -9.83 -18.50 11.41
N TYR A 49 -8.85 -19.37 11.66
CA TYR A 49 -7.49 -18.95 11.95
C TYR A 49 -6.66 -18.75 10.68
N THR A 50 -7.00 -19.41 9.57
CA THR A 50 -6.41 -19.11 8.26
C THR A 50 -6.71 -17.68 7.85
N LYS A 51 -7.97 -17.23 7.99
CA LYS A 51 -8.35 -15.84 7.73
C LYS A 51 -7.55 -14.86 8.59
N LEU A 52 -7.45 -15.15 9.89
CA LEU A 52 -6.70 -14.31 10.83
C LEU A 52 -5.21 -14.19 10.47
N ALA A 53 -4.58 -15.31 10.08
CA ALA A 53 -3.17 -15.34 9.66
C ALA A 53 -2.92 -14.66 8.30
N GLN A 54 -3.96 -14.36 7.52
CA GLN A 54 -3.88 -13.61 6.27
C GLN A 54 -4.10 -12.10 6.48
N GLU A 55 -4.90 -11.71 7.48
CA GLU A 55 -5.24 -10.31 7.75
C GLU A 55 -4.15 -9.55 8.53
N LYS A 56 -3.35 -10.25 9.35
CA LYS A 56 -2.32 -9.66 10.22
C LYS A 56 -0.96 -10.33 10.00
N PRO A 57 0.16 -9.61 10.19
CA PRO A 57 1.49 -10.22 10.15
C PRO A 57 1.59 -11.35 11.19
N LEU A 58 2.05 -12.51 10.75
CA LEU A 58 2.11 -13.70 11.59
C LEU A 58 3.38 -13.70 12.44
N LEU A 59 3.20 -13.65 13.76
CA LEU A 59 4.23 -13.87 14.76
C LEU A 59 4.15 -15.31 15.27
N VAL A 60 5.24 -16.06 15.14
CA VAL A 60 5.36 -17.42 15.69
C VAL A 60 6.20 -17.40 16.97
N ILE A 61 5.67 -17.96 18.05
CA ILE A 61 6.37 -18.04 19.35
C ILE A 61 6.65 -19.50 19.68
N ASP A 62 7.87 -19.97 19.44
CA ASP A 62 8.28 -21.31 19.83
C ASP A 62 8.77 -21.33 21.28
N GLY A 63 8.35 -22.33 22.06
CA GLY A 63 8.85 -22.49 23.43
C GLY A 63 10.29 -22.99 23.46
N CYS A 64 10.67 -23.91 22.56
CA CYS A 64 12.02 -24.48 22.53
C CYS A 64 12.38 -24.95 21.11
N GLN A 65 13.56 -25.56 20.97
CA GLN A 65 14.11 -26.02 19.68
C GLN A 65 13.30 -27.13 18.98
N THR A 66 12.28 -27.71 19.63
CA THR A 66 11.33 -28.61 18.96
C THR A 66 10.50 -27.88 17.89
N ARG A 67 10.34 -26.56 18.05
CA ARG A 67 9.72 -25.64 17.08
C ARG A 67 8.31 -26.03 16.66
N CYS A 68 7.49 -26.47 17.62
CA CYS A 68 6.15 -27.00 17.34
C CYS A 68 5.22 -25.98 16.67
N ALA A 69 5.32 -24.70 17.03
CA ALA A 69 4.48 -23.65 16.44
C ALA A 69 4.96 -23.32 15.02
N SER A 70 6.28 -23.21 14.80
CA SER A 70 6.83 -23.03 13.45
C SER A 70 6.50 -24.19 12.51
N LYS A 71 6.58 -25.44 13.00
CA LYS A 71 6.21 -26.62 12.21
C LYS A 71 4.73 -26.56 11.79
N LEU A 72 3.85 -26.19 12.72
CA LEU A 72 2.43 -26.01 12.41
C LEU A 72 2.20 -24.89 11.39
N ALA A 73 2.88 -23.75 11.52
CA ALA A 73 2.80 -22.68 10.53
C ALA A 73 3.21 -23.16 9.13
N SER A 74 4.31 -23.92 9.04
CA SER A 74 4.79 -24.50 7.78
C SER A 74 3.85 -25.56 7.21
N GLU A 75 3.32 -26.46 8.05
CA GLU A 75 2.32 -27.46 7.67
C GLU A 75 1.07 -26.82 7.05
N LYS A 76 0.74 -25.61 7.50
CA LYS A 76 -0.43 -24.83 7.09
C LYS A 76 -0.13 -23.80 5.99
N GLY A 77 1.09 -23.78 5.45
CA GLY A 77 1.48 -22.86 4.38
C GLY A 77 1.43 -21.38 4.78
N LEU A 78 1.55 -21.07 6.07
CA LEU A 78 1.46 -19.70 6.55
C LEU A 78 2.76 -18.93 6.31
N LYS A 79 2.63 -17.68 5.86
CA LYS A 79 3.76 -16.76 5.71
C LYS A 79 4.11 -16.16 7.07
N VAL A 80 5.22 -16.61 7.66
CA VAL A 80 5.71 -16.12 8.95
C VAL A 80 6.45 -14.80 8.76
N THR A 81 6.02 -13.74 9.45
CA THR A 81 6.64 -12.41 9.39
C THR A 81 7.71 -12.25 10.45
N ALA A 82 7.47 -12.78 11.66
CA ALA A 82 8.40 -12.73 12.77
C ALA A 82 8.36 -14.04 13.55
N LYS A 83 9.48 -14.38 14.18
CA LYS A 83 9.62 -15.61 14.95
C LYS A 83 10.51 -15.39 16.16
N ILE A 84 10.06 -15.89 17.31
CA ILE A 84 10.85 -15.95 18.53
C ILE A 84 10.97 -17.38 19.06
N THR A 85 12.03 -17.67 19.80
CA THR A 85 12.21 -18.92 20.53
C THR A 85 12.55 -18.63 21.99
N VAL A 86 11.64 -18.96 22.90
CA VAL A 86 11.73 -18.57 24.33
C VAL A 86 13.05 -18.98 24.98
N THR A 87 13.52 -20.21 24.73
CA THR A 87 14.80 -20.66 25.31
C THR A 87 16.00 -19.85 24.84
N GLU A 88 15.97 -19.33 23.61
CA GLU A 88 17.04 -18.48 23.09
C GLU A 88 16.94 -17.06 23.66
N GLU A 89 15.72 -16.52 23.78
CA GLU A 89 15.49 -15.22 24.43
C GLU A 89 15.95 -15.24 25.89
N ALA A 90 15.60 -16.29 26.64
CA ALA A 90 16.04 -16.46 28.01
C ALA A 90 17.57 -16.47 28.12
N LYS A 91 18.23 -17.24 27.25
CA LYS A 91 19.70 -17.36 27.23
C LYS A 91 20.37 -16.03 26.88
N THR A 92 19.88 -15.34 25.86
CA THR A 92 20.41 -14.04 25.42
C THR A 92 20.29 -12.98 26.52
N ARG A 93 19.20 -13.03 27.29
CA ARG A 93 18.89 -12.07 28.37
C ARG A 93 19.39 -12.50 29.75
N GLY A 94 20.06 -13.66 29.85
CA GLY A 94 20.62 -14.16 31.11
C GLY A 94 19.59 -14.67 32.12
N PHE A 95 18.42 -15.12 31.67
CA PHE A 95 17.40 -15.74 32.52
C PHE A 95 17.60 -17.26 32.61
N GLU A 96 17.58 -17.79 33.83
CA GLU A 96 17.47 -19.23 34.07
C GLU A 96 15.98 -19.62 34.12
N LEU A 97 15.58 -20.55 33.27
CA LEU A 97 14.20 -21.05 33.20
C LEU A 97 14.03 -22.27 34.12
N GLY A 98 12.98 -22.27 34.93
CA GLY A 98 12.61 -23.46 35.70
C GLY A 98 11.96 -24.56 34.86
N ASP A 99 11.95 -25.78 35.40
CA ASP A 99 11.25 -26.95 34.80
C ASP A 99 9.74 -26.98 35.13
N SER A 100 9.26 -26.02 35.93
CA SER A 100 7.86 -25.93 36.36
C SER A 100 6.93 -25.51 35.22
N LEU A 101 5.73 -26.09 35.18
CA LEU A 101 4.64 -25.64 34.29
C LEU A 101 3.93 -24.38 34.82
N ARG A 102 4.13 -24.03 36.09
CA ARG A 102 3.71 -22.74 36.66
C ARG A 102 4.82 -21.74 36.49
N LEU A 103 4.48 -20.58 35.94
CA LEU A 103 5.39 -19.46 35.77
C LEU A 103 5.75 -18.88 37.13
N GLY A 104 7.04 -18.71 37.40
CA GLY A 104 7.55 -17.94 38.51
C GLY A 104 7.78 -16.48 38.12
N GLU A 105 8.31 -15.69 39.04
CA GLU A 105 8.56 -14.26 38.83
C GLU A 105 9.52 -14.00 37.66
N ASN A 106 10.55 -14.84 37.50
CA ASN A 106 11.53 -14.71 36.43
C ASN A 106 10.91 -14.99 35.05
N GLU A 107 10.06 -16.02 34.96
CA GLU A 107 9.39 -16.40 33.72
C GLU A 107 8.35 -15.36 33.28
N VAL A 108 7.58 -14.82 34.22
CA VAL A 108 6.62 -13.73 33.95
C VAL A 108 7.37 -12.48 33.48
N LYS A 109 8.45 -12.11 34.18
CA LYS A 109 9.27 -10.96 33.81
C LYS A 109 9.88 -11.11 32.41
N LEU A 110 10.38 -12.31 32.07
CA LEU A 110 10.86 -12.59 30.72
C LEU A 110 9.75 -12.42 29.69
N ALA A 111 8.55 -12.94 29.97
CA ALA A 111 7.41 -12.85 29.06
C ALA A 111 6.97 -11.39 28.81
N GLU A 112 6.91 -10.57 29.87
CA GLU A 112 6.60 -9.14 29.78
C GLU A 112 7.65 -8.40 28.95
N MET A 113 8.94 -8.60 29.24
CA MET A 113 10.04 -7.92 28.54
C MET A 113 10.05 -8.24 27.04
N VAL A 114 9.86 -9.50 26.67
CA VAL A 114 9.84 -9.90 25.25
C VAL A 114 8.62 -9.33 24.54
N ALA A 115 7.45 -9.30 25.19
CA ALA A 115 6.25 -8.69 24.60
C ALA A 115 6.42 -7.18 24.38
N ASP A 116 6.97 -6.46 25.36
CA ASP A 116 7.19 -5.01 25.26
C ASP A 116 8.21 -4.67 24.16
N GLU A 117 9.28 -5.45 24.03
CA GLU A 117 10.27 -5.27 22.97
C GLU A 117 9.67 -5.49 21.58
N LEU A 118 8.87 -6.54 21.39
CA LEU A 118 8.21 -6.80 20.11
C LEU A 118 7.25 -5.66 19.72
N LEU A 119 6.56 -5.06 20.69
CA LEU A 119 5.69 -3.90 20.42
C LEU A 119 6.52 -2.65 20.07
N LEU A 120 7.63 -2.42 20.77
CA LEU A 120 8.54 -1.30 20.49
C LEU A 120 9.24 -1.46 19.13
N GLU A 121 9.71 -2.66 18.78
CA GLU A 121 10.23 -2.97 17.45
C GLU A 121 9.19 -2.70 16.39
N LYS A 122 7.93 -3.06 16.64
CA LYS A 122 6.85 -2.83 15.68
C LYS A 122 6.47 -1.35 15.54
N GLU A 123 6.52 -0.59 16.62
CA GLU A 123 6.37 0.87 16.60
C GLU A 123 7.55 1.55 15.89
N ALA A 124 8.77 1.05 16.08
CA ALA A 124 9.96 1.53 15.40
C ALA A 124 9.95 1.17 13.91
N GLU A 125 9.51 -0.03 13.53
CA GLU A 125 9.24 -0.42 12.14
C GLU A 125 8.20 0.50 11.52
N LYS A 126 7.10 0.81 12.22
CA LYS A 126 6.09 1.75 11.73
C LYS A 126 6.62 3.18 11.61
N ALA A 127 7.45 3.63 12.55
CA ALA A 127 8.10 4.94 12.50
C ALA A 127 9.17 5.00 11.39
N THR A 128 9.82 3.87 11.10
CA THR A 128 10.78 3.72 10.00
C THR A 128 10.06 3.60 8.67
N GLU A 129 8.97 2.84 8.54
CA GLU A 129 8.08 2.84 7.38
C GLU A 129 7.49 4.24 7.13
N SER A 130 7.12 4.98 8.18
CA SER A 130 6.65 6.37 8.04
C SER A 130 7.78 7.33 7.66
N LYS A 131 9.03 7.08 8.10
CA LYS A 131 10.22 7.86 7.69
C LYS A 131 10.76 7.47 6.31
N THR A 132 10.69 6.21 5.92
CA THR A 132 11.04 5.70 4.60
C THR A 132 9.96 6.04 3.58
N ALA A 133 8.69 6.19 4.01
CA ALA A 133 7.65 6.84 3.22
C ALA A 133 7.90 8.36 3.08
N ALA A 134 8.45 9.03 4.10
CA ALA A 134 8.85 10.44 4.02
C ALA A 134 10.15 10.66 3.22
N GLU A 135 11.07 9.69 3.17
CA GLU A 135 12.31 9.76 2.36
C GLU A 135 12.10 9.28 0.90
N ASN A 136 11.02 8.53 0.62
CA ASN A 136 10.51 8.24 -0.74
C ASN A 136 9.21 9.00 -1.04
N GLU A 137 8.97 10.13 -0.36
CA GLU A 137 7.86 11.01 -0.69
C GLU A 137 8.23 11.68 -2.02
N THR A 138 7.70 11.13 -3.11
CA THR A 138 7.74 11.81 -4.39
C THR A 138 7.10 13.18 -4.17
N VAL A 139 7.91 14.23 -4.20
CA VAL A 139 7.42 15.60 -4.05
C VAL A 139 6.69 15.96 -5.34
N TYR A 140 5.38 15.77 -5.34
CA TYR A 140 4.53 16.22 -6.43
C TYR A 140 4.31 17.73 -6.28
N PRO A 141 4.40 18.51 -7.37
CA PRO A 141 4.10 19.93 -7.32
C PRO A 141 2.67 20.18 -6.82
N GLU A 142 2.50 21.08 -5.85
CA GLU A 142 1.18 21.48 -5.36
C GLU A 142 0.48 22.48 -6.30
N THR A 143 1.24 23.12 -7.18
CA THR A 143 0.78 24.15 -8.11
C THR A 143 1.62 24.15 -9.38
N TYR A 144 1.01 24.50 -10.51
CA TYR A 144 1.70 24.69 -11.78
C TYR A 144 1.55 26.12 -12.31
N ASP A 145 2.56 26.58 -13.03
CA ASP A 145 2.44 27.73 -13.91
C ASP A 145 1.80 27.31 -15.24
N TYR A 146 0.66 27.93 -15.54
CA TYR A 146 -0.18 27.55 -16.67
C TYR A 146 0.02 28.46 -17.89
N GLU A 147 0.05 27.87 -19.08
CA GLU A 147 -0.32 28.56 -20.31
C GLU A 147 -1.81 28.37 -20.58
N VAL A 148 -2.46 29.39 -21.13
CA VAL A 148 -3.92 29.39 -21.33
C VAL A 148 -4.26 29.53 -22.81
N TYR A 149 -5.07 28.61 -23.32
CA TYR A 149 -5.73 28.75 -24.61
C TYR A 149 -7.22 29.01 -24.40
N LYS A 150 -7.77 30.01 -25.10
CA LYS A 150 -9.19 30.38 -25.01
C LYS A 150 -9.84 30.25 -26.38
N LYS A 151 -10.98 29.57 -26.42
CA LYS A 151 -11.87 29.52 -27.59
C LYS A 151 -13.30 29.74 -27.12
N ASP A 152 -13.91 30.81 -27.61
CA ASP A 152 -15.24 31.27 -27.18
C ASP A 152 -15.35 31.44 -25.65
N LYS A 153 -16.17 30.61 -25.00
CA LYS A 153 -16.37 30.60 -23.55
C LYS A 153 -15.45 29.61 -22.81
N PHE A 154 -14.73 28.75 -23.54
CA PHE A 154 -13.91 27.69 -22.98
C PHE A 154 -12.48 28.19 -22.73
N ILE A 155 -11.92 27.75 -21.60
CA ILE A 155 -10.59 28.09 -21.13
C ILE A 155 -9.87 26.77 -20.87
N PHE A 156 -8.77 26.54 -21.59
CA PHE A 156 -7.93 25.36 -21.46
C PHE A 156 -6.59 25.79 -20.86
N ARG A 157 -6.19 25.14 -19.77
CA ARG A 157 -4.94 25.38 -19.06
C ARG A 157 -3.99 24.21 -19.29
N VAL A 158 -2.72 24.48 -19.53
CA VAL A 158 -1.68 23.43 -19.64
C VAL A 158 -0.45 23.86 -18.84
N PRO A 159 0.06 23.02 -17.92
CA PRO A 159 1.32 23.29 -17.22
C PRO A 159 2.48 23.48 -18.19
N LYS A 160 3.29 24.52 -17.96
CA LYS A 160 4.44 24.85 -18.81
C LYS A 160 5.63 23.90 -18.62
N GLU A 161 5.70 23.25 -17.47
CA GLU A 161 6.82 22.40 -17.07
C GLU A 161 6.38 21.31 -16.09
N GLY A 162 7.26 20.33 -15.88
CA GLY A 162 7.08 19.25 -14.91
C GLY A 162 6.23 18.07 -15.38
N LEU A 163 5.32 18.28 -16.34
CA LEU A 163 4.50 17.21 -16.92
C LEU A 163 4.91 16.88 -18.35
N LEU A 164 4.80 15.59 -18.68
CA LEU A 164 4.74 15.09 -20.04
C LEU A 164 3.32 14.67 -20.36
N PHE A 165 2.99 14.60 -21.64
CA PHE A 165 1.64 14.32 -22.14
C PHE A 165 1.69 13.27 -23.25
N ASN A 166 0.54 12.72 -23.63
CA ASN A 166 0.43 11.94 -24.87
C ASN A 166 -0.75 12.44 -25.73
N GLU A 167 -0.91 11.87 -26.92
CA GLU A 167 -2.01 12.26 -27.82
C GLU A 167 -3.40 11.87 -27.32
N ASN A 168 -3.50 10.99 -26.31
CA ASN A 168 -4.76 10.57 -25.68
C ASN A 168 -5.22 11.52 -24.56
N ASP A 169 -4.58 12.69 -24.44
CA ASP A 169 -4.93 13.71 -23.46
C ASP A 169 -4.72 13.28 -21.99
N SER A 170 -3.83 12.31 -21.78
CA SER A 170 -3.29 11.94 -20.47
C SER A 170 -1.98 12.68 -20.20
N TRP A 171 -1.71 12.98 -18.93
CA TRP A 171 -0.44 13.55 -18.47
C TRP A 171 0.28 12.61 -17.51
N VAL A 172 1.61 12.74 -17.43
CA VAL A 172 2.46 12.01 -16.50
C VAL A 172 3.49 12.94 -15.85
N TYR A 173 3.58 12.88 -14.52
CA TYR A 173 4.67 13.45 -13.74
C TYR A 173 5.63 12.31 -13.35
N ILE A 174 6.89 12.41 -13.74
CA ILE A 174 7.91 11.37 -13.48
C ILE A 174 8.85 11.84 -12.37
N SER A 175 9.07 10.98 -11.39
CA SER A 175 10.03 11.19 -10.31
C SER A 175 10.75 9.89 -9.97
N GLY A 176 12.00 9.78 -10.42
CA GLY A 176 12.78 8.55 -10.29
C GLY A 176 12.12 7.40 -11.04
N ASN A 177 11.81 6.31 -10.34
CA ASN A 177 11.11 5.14 -10.88
C ASN A 177 9.59 5.19 -10.72
N LYS A 178 9.04 6.28 -10.17
CA LYS A 178 7.60 6.46 -9.98
C LYS A 178 7.05 7.49 -10.95
N ALA A 179 5.80 7.29 -11.33
CA ALA A 179 5.04 8.20 -12.15
C ALA A 179 3.65 8.43 -11.53
N ARG A 180 3.15 9.66 -11.62
CA ARG A 180 1.74 9.98 -11.32
C ARG A 180 1.06 10.41 -12.61
N ILE A 181 -0.13 9.89 -12.84
CA ILE A 181 -0.85 10.03 -14.10
C ILE A 181 -2.22 10.67 -13.83
N GLY A 182 -2.70 11.45 -14.77
CA GLY A 182 -4.06 11.96 -14.80
C GLY A 182 -4.50 12.37 -16.20
N VAL A 183 -5.65 13.01 -16.31
CA VAL A 183 -6.19 13.55 -17.57
C VAL A 183 -6.05 15.06 -17.64
N THR A 184 -5.90 15.60 -18.85
CA THR A 184 -5.73 17.04 -19.06
C THR A 184 -7.01 17.85 -18.86
N ASP A 185 -6.87 19.17 -18.74
CA ASP A 185 -7.98 20.13 -18.71
C ASP A 185 -8.87 20.05 -19.98
N TYR A 186 -8.34 19.54 -21.09
CA TYR A 186 -9.12 19.27 -22.30
C TYR A 186 -10.14 18.15 -22.12
N VAL A 187 -9.76 17.05 -21.46
CA VAL A 187 -10.65 15.91 -21.20
C VAL A 187 -11.81 16.35 -20.30
N GLN A 188 -11.51 17.02 -19.19
CA GLN A 188 -12.56 17.44 -18.25
C GLN A 188 -13.52 18.46 -18.88
N GLN A 189 -13.03 19.42 -19.69
CA GLN A 189 -13.89 20.34 -20.43
C GLN A 189 -14.82 19.60 -21.40
N SER A 190 -14.30 18.58 -22.09
CA SER A 190 -15.04 17.79 -23.07
C SER A 190 -16.15 16.97 -22.40
N LEU A 191 -15.83 16.36 -21.26
CA LEU A 191 -16.77 15.54 -20.49
C LEU A 191 -17.77 16.36 -19.67
N SER A 192 -17.54 17.65 -19.47
CA SER A 192 -18.32 18.49 -18.55
C SER A 192 -18.35 17.90 -17.14
N ASP A 193 -19.51 17.77 -16.51
CA ASP A 193 -19.61 17.35 -15.12
C ASP A 193 -19.29 15.84 -14.97
N ILE A 194 -18.13 15.54 -14.38
CA ILE A 194 -17.70 14.19 -14.09
C ILE A 194 -18.45 13.70 -12.84
N MET A 195 -19.07 12.53 -12.97
CA MET A 195 -19.99 11.97 -11.96
C MET A 195 -19.45 10.71 -11.29
N PHE A 196 -18.66 9.90 -12.01
CA PHE A 196 -18.08 8.68 -11.48
C PHE A 196 -16.65 8.47 -11.98
N PHE A 197 -15.85 7.82 -11.15
CA PHE A 197 -14.52 7.33 -11.48
C PHE A 197 -14.41 5.86 -11.08
N THR A 198 -14.02 5.02 -12.03
CA THR A 198 -13.70 3.62 -11.82
C THR A 198 -12.18 3.48 -11.79
N PRO A 199 -11.56 3.25 -10.62
CA PRO A 199 -10.11 3.14 -10.52
C PRO A 199 -9.59 1.81 -11.09
N PRO A 200 -8.33 1.78 -11.56
CA PRO A 200 -7.68 0.52 -11.88
C PRO A 200 -7.31 -0.25 -10.60
N ALA A 201 -7.01 -1.53 -10.72
CA ALA A 201 -6.62 -2.35 -9.55
C ALA A 201 -5.15 -2.13 -9.19
N VAL A 202 -4.90 -1.72 -7.94
CA VAL A 202 -3.53 -1.61 -7.39
C VAL A 202 -2.84 -2.98 -7.42
N GLY A 203 -1.60 -3.00 -7.90
CA GLY A 203 -0.79 -4.19 -8.05
C GLY A 203 -0.80 -4.80 -9.45
N ASN A 204 -1.72 -4.39 -10.33
CA ASN A 204 -1.75 -4.83 -11.73
C ASN A 204 -0.63 -4.17 -12.55
N GLU A 205 -0.20 -4.86 -13.60
CA GLU A 205 0.64 -4.31 -14.66
C GLU A 205 -0.23 -3.59 -15.70
N VAL A 206 0.28 -2.49 -16.23
CA VAL A 206 -0.32 -1.69 -17.29
C VAL A 206 0.75 -1.41 -18.33
N GLU A 207 0.40 -1.57 -19.61
CA GLU A 207 1.28 -1.17 -20.72
C GLU A 207 0.97 0.25 -21.17
N GLN A 208 1.91 0.92 -21.83
CA GLN A 208 1.63 2.17 -22.52
C GLN A 208 0.46 1.95 -23.50
N PHE A 209 -0.48 2.87 -23.46
CA PHE A 209 -1.77 2.81 -24.15
C PHE A 209 -2.77 1.77 -23.62
N GLY A 210 -2.48 1.11 -22.51
CA GLY A 210 -3.43 0.26 -21.79
C GLY A 210 -4.43 1.07 -20.96
N GLU A 211 -5.50 0.40 -20.55
CA GLU A 211 -6.55 0.95 -19.68
C GLU A 211 -6.00 1.24 -18.27
N LEU A 212 -6.21 2.47 -17.79
CA LEU A 212 -5.80 2.97 -16.47
C LEU A 212 -7.01 3.45 -15.63
N GLY A 213 -8.21 3.02 -16.00
CA GLY A 213 -9.47 3.36 -15.35
C GLY A 213 -10.45 4.06 -16.27
N GLU A 214 -11.63 4.39 -15.75
CA GLU A 214 -12.72 5.00 -16.53
C GLU A 214 -13.31 6.20 -15.78
N ILE A 215 -13.66 7.24 -16.55
CA ILE A 215 -14.33 8.44 -16.06
C ILE A 215 -15.70 8.50 -16.72
N GLU A 216 -16.77 8.66 -15.94
CA GLU A 216 -18.13 8.80 -16.45
C GLU A 216 -18.70 10.19 -16.15
N SER A 217 -19.33 10.75 -17.17
CA SER A 217 -20.07 12.01 -17.12
C SER A 217 -21.49 11.81 -17.63
N GLY A 218 -22.34 12.82 -17.49
CA GLY A 218 -23.66 12.81 -18.12
C GLY A 218 -23.65 12.75 -19.66
N LYS A 219 -22.48 12.93 -20.30
CA LYS A 219 -22.32 12.90 -21.77
C LYS A 219 -21.78 11.58 -22.29
N ALA A 220 -20.79 11.02 -21.62
CA ALA A 220 -20.01 9.88 -22.11
C ALA A 220 -19.25 9.18 -20.98
N VAL A 221 -18.88 7.93 -21.26
CA VAL A 221 -17.82 7.19 -20.56
C VAL A 221 -16.52 7.39 -21.33
N PHE A 222 -15.45 7.70 -20.61
CA PHE A 222 -14.12 7.96 -21.14
C PHE A 222 -13.12 7.00 -20.51
N GLU A 223 -12.50 6.17 -21.33
CA GLU A 223 -11.42 5.29 -20.92
C GLU A 223 -10.13 6.10 -20.76
N VAL A 224 -9.52 6.03 -19.57
CA VAL A 224 -8.26 6.70 -19.28
C VAL A 224 -7.14 5.80 -19.75
N VAL A 225 -6.34 6.32 -20.67
CA VAL A 225 -5.25 5.56 -21.29
C VAL A 225 -3.92 5.87 -20.60
N SER A 226 -3.18 4.83 -20.21
CA SER A 226 -1.87 4.99 -19.57
C SER A 226 -0.85 5.60 -20.54
N PRO A 227 -0.14 6.68 -20.17
CA PRO A 227 0.94 7.25 -20.98
C PRO A 227 2.26 6.48 -20.86
N VAL A 228 2.38 5.54 -19.90
CA VAL A 228 3.61 4.78 -19.60
C VAL A 228 3.30 3.33 -19.21
N SER A 229 4.25 2.43 -19.40
CA SER A 229 4.21 1.05 -18.89
C SER A 229 4.71 0.97 -17.45
N GLY A 230 4.09 0.09 -16.65
CA GLY A 230 4.54 -0.17 -15.30
C GLY A 230 3.55 -0.95 -14.44
N LYS A 231 3.80 -0.93 -13.14
CA LYS A 231 2.92 -1.54 -12.13
C LYS A 231 2.18 -0.47 -11.35
N ILE A 232 0.86 -0.58 -11.25
CA ILE A 232 0.04 0.35 -10.48
C ILE A 232 0.35 0.19 -8.99
N THR A 233 0.78 1.27 -8.34
CA THR A 233 1.19 1.27 -6.92
C THR A 233 0.20 2.01 -6.03
N ALA A 234 -0.55 2.97 -6.55
CA ALA A 234 -1.62 3.67 -5.84
C ALA A 234 -2.69 4.19 -6.81
N VAL A 235 -3.87 4.48 -6.26
CA VAL A 235 -4.96 5.17 -6.94
C VAL A 235 -5.46 6.31 -6.06
N ASN A 236 -6.04 7.34 -6.65
CA ASN A 236 -6.58 8.46 -5.90
C ASN A 236 -7.94 8.10 -5.29
N GLU A 237 -7.93 7.64 -4.04
CA GLU A 237 -9.14 7.23 -3.33
C GLU A 237 -10.15 8.37 -3.15
N GLU A 238 -9.70 9.64 -3.16
CA GLU A 238 -10.60 10.80 -3.04
C GLU A 238 -11.58 10.89 -4.22
N LEU A 239 -11.20 10.42 -5.41
CA LEU A 239 -12.06 10.45 -6.59
C LEU A 239 -13.27 9.51 -6.50
N SER A 240 -13.26 8.54 -5.58
CA SER A 240 -14.42 7.67 -5.33
C SER A 240 -15.58 8.41 -4.64
N VAL A 241 -15.27 9.48 -3.91
CA VAL A 241 -16.24 10.30 -3.18
C VAL A 241 -16.41 11.70 -3.77
N ALA A 242 -15.39 12.22 -4.45
CA ALA A 242 -15.36 13.54 -5.06
C ALA A 242 -14.76 13.49 -6.49
N PRO A 243 -15.42 12.81 -7.45
CA PRO A 243 -14.91 12.67 -8.81
C PRO A 243 -14.81 14.02 -9.55
N GLU A 244 -15.56 15.04 -9.13
CA GLU A 244 -15.48 16.41 -9.63
C GLU A 244 -14.12 17.09 -9.38
N LEU A 245 -13.25 16.51 -8.55
CA LEU A 245 -11.87 16.97 -8.39
C LEU A 245 -11.10 16.97 -9.72
N ILE A 246 -11.43 16.05 -10.64
CA ILE A 246 -10.85 16.02 -12.00
C ILE A 246 -11.26 17.28 -12.77
N ASN A 247 -12.49 17.77 -12.61
CA ASN A 247 -12.92 19.03 -13.22
C ASN A 247 -12.21 20.25 -12.61
N GLN A 248 -12.05 20.26 -11.28
CA GLN A 248 -11.56 21.42 -10.55
C GLN A 248 -10.03 21.59 -10.64
N ASN A 249 -9.28 20.50 -10.46
CA ASN A 249 -7.82 20.49 -10.34
C ASN A 249 -7.22 19.30 -11.12
N PRO A 250 -7.35 19.25 -12.46
CA PRO A 250 -6.97 18.08 -13.27
C PRO A 250 -5.49 17.70 -13.16
N TYR A 251 -4.59 18.63 -12.82
CA TYR A 251 -3.15 18.42 -12.78
C TYR A 251 -2.60 18.21 -11.37
N GLU A 252 -3.27 18.75 -10.35
CA GLU A 252 -2.85 18.65 -8.96
C GLU A 252 -3.62 17.54 -8.23
N LYS A 253 -4.87 17.81 -7.83
CA LYS A 253 -5.67 16.92 -6.97
C LYS A 253 -6.46 15.88 -7.74
N GLY A 254 -6.63 16.06 -9.05
CA GLY A 254 -7.37 15.18 -9.96
C GLY A 254 -6.51 14.09 -10.60
N TRP A 255 -5.36 13.76 -10.00
CA TRP A 255 -4.56 12.62 -10.43
C TRP A 255 -5.33 11.31 -10.24
N ILE A 256 -5.01 10.31 -11.06
CA ILE A 256 -5.79 9.06 -11.21
C ILE A 256 -5.08 7.89 -10.55
N ALA A 257 -3.82 7.67 -10.93
CA ALA A 257 -3.02 6.55 -10.46
C ALA A 257 -1.54 6.92 -10.34
N GLU A 258 -0.84 6.18 -9.47
CA GLU A 258 0.61 6.13 -9.44
C GLU A 258 1.10 4.78 -9.96
N VAL A 259 2.21 4.81 -10.70
CA VAL A 259 2.79 3.67 -11.38
C VAL A 259 4.28 3.61 -11.08
N GLU A 260 4.79 2.41 -10.77
CA GLU A 260 6.21 2.09 -10.81
C GLU A 260 6.59 1.71 -12.24
N LEU A 261 7.45 2.52 -12.85
CA LEU A 261 7.80 2.45 -14.27
C LEU A 261 8.57 1.18 -14.62
N SER A 262 8.19 0.50 -15.69
CA SER A 262 8.87 -0.71 -16.19
C SER A 262 9.71 -0.47 -17.45
N ASP A 263 9.31 0.45 -18.35
CA ASP A 263 9.97 0.66 -19.65
C ASP A 263 9.97 2.13 -20.14
N LEU A 264 10.40 3.05 -19.25
CA LEU A 264 10.37 4.48 -19.54
C LEU A 264 11.17 4.89 -20.81
N GLU A 265 12.24 4.18 -21.14
CA GLU A 265 13.06 4.54 -22.31
C GLU A 265 12.31 4.36 -23.63
N SER A 266 11.51 3.30 -23.75
CA SER A 266 10.64 3.08 -24.90
C SER A 266 9.42 4.01 -24.87
N ASP A 267 8.81 4.19 -23.70
CA ASP A 267 7.60 5.02 -23.56
C ASP A 267 7.81 6.48 -23.98
N LYS A 268 9.02 7.01 -23.77
CA LYS A 268 9.40 8.39 -24.11
C LYS A 268 9.16 8.77 -25.57
N GLU A 269 9.16 7.82 -26.51
CA GLU A 269 8.93 8.09 -27.94
C GLU A 269 7.55 8.72 -28.20
N PHE A 270 6.56 8.39 -27.37
CA PHE A 270 5.18 8.85 -27.52
C PHE A 270 4.75 9.87 -26.46
N LEU A 271 5.72 10.36 -25.67
CA LEU A 271 5.52 11.44 -24.72
C LEU A 271 5.88 12.77 -25.36
N LEU A 272 5.06 13.76 -25.04
CA LEU A 272 5.17 15.13 -25.52
C LEU A 272 5.45 16.05 -24.35
N ASP A 273 6.30 17.03 -24.57
CA ASP A 273 6.44 18.15 -23.66
C ASP A 273 5.26 19.14 -23.81
N PHE A 274 5.32 20.22 -23.05
CA PHE A 274 4.37 21.31 -23.12
C PHE A 274 4.16 21.84 -24.55
N GLU A 275 5.23 22.11 -25.31
CA GLU A 275 5.11 22.74 -26.63
C GLU A 275 4.42 21.79 -27.64
N GLY A 276 4.79 20.51 -27.60
CA GLY A 276 4.19 19.46 -28.42
C GLY A 276 2.70 19.29 -28.11
N TYR A 277 2.35 19.11 -26.84
CA TYR A 277 0.96 18.91 -26.44
C TYR A 277 0.10 20.15 -26.66
N PHE A 278 0.62 21.35 -26.35
CA PHE A 278 -0.13 22.60 -26.50
C PHE A 278 -0.49 22.87 -27.98
N THR A 279 0.36 22.45 -28.91
CA THR A 279 0.06 22.52 -30.36
C THR A 279 -1.09 21.58 -30.73
N ILE A 280 -1.08 20.34 -30.22
CA ILE A 280 -2.15 19.36 -30.46
C ILE A 280 -3.47 19.82 -29.82
N LEU A 281 -3.43 20.33 -28.59
CA LEU A 281 -4.59 20.85 -27.89
C LEU A 281 -5.26 21.98 -28.68
N LYS A 282 -4.49 22.96 -29.17
CA LYS A 282 -5.03 24.04 -30.01
C LYS A 282 -5.72 23.49 -31.26
N ARG A 283 -5.07 22.56 -31.97
CA ARG A 283 -5.65 21.90 -33.15
C ARG A 283 -6.96 21.20 -32.80
N LYS A 284 -6.98 20.39 -31.73
CA LYS A 284 -8.18 19.68 -31.27
C LYS A 284 -9.31 20.65 -30.94
N VAL A 285 -9.03 21.67 -30.15
CA VAL A 285 -10.01 22.70 -29.76
C VAL A 285 -10.52 23.47 -30.98
N ASP A 286 -9.66 23.75 -31.97
CA ASP A 286 -10.02 24.50 -33.17
C ASP A 286 -10.87 23.67 -34.14
N GLU A 287 -10.57 22.39 -34.31
CA GLU A 287 -11.23 21.48 -35.25
C GLU A 287 -12.50 20.83 -34.67
N PHE A 288 -12.47 20.45 -33.40
CA PHE A 288 -13.58 19.79 -32.72
C PHE A 288 -14.26 20.80 -31.80
N HIS A 289 -15.51 21.15 -32.11
CA HIS A 289 -16.31 22.03 -31.25
C HIS A 289 -16.56 21.33 -29.90
N VAL A 290 -15.78 21.70 -28.88
CA VAL A 290 -16.02 21.35 -27.47
C VAL A 290 -17.21 22.17 -26.95
#